data_AF-A0AA46UQC7-F1
#
_entry.id   AF-A0AA46UQC7-F1
#
_cell.length_a   1.000
_cell.length_b   1.000
_cell.length_c   1.000
_cell.angle_alpha   90.00
_cell.angle_beta   90.00
_cell.angle_gamma   90.00
#
_symmetry.space_group_name_H-M   'P 1'
#
loop_
_entity.id
_entity.type
_entity.pdbx_description
1 polymer ?
#
loop_
_entity_poly.entity_id
_entity_poly.type
_entity_poly.pdbx_seq_one_letter_code
_entity_poly.pdbx_strand_id
1 'polypeptide(L)'
;MEKQLSVSAAKQLIEFIFSTNYRLAPDGDGLFASKEEAISFVESSEYNPCNPLCVCFDTKQGSYWDSVSATFNGEIWEMEDYSMGGAYASGTTIEDALINLRKQCDLDDDFCPVELSIIK
;
A
#
# COMPACT_ATOMS: atom_id res chain seq x y z
N MET A 1 19.79 -5.57 0.63
CA MET A 1 18.92 -5.95 -0.50
C MET A 1 18.15 -4.70 -0.85
N GLU A 2 18.12 -4.29 -2.12
CA GLU A 2 17.29 -3.13 -2.50
C GLU A 2 15.82 -3.47 -2.26
N LYS A 3 15.08 -2.54 -1.66
CA LYS A 3 13.64 -2.70 -1.40
C LYS A 3 12.92 -2.76 -2.74
N GLN A 4 12.26 -3.87 -3.03
CA GLN A 4 11.63 -4.11 -4.32
C GLN A 4 10.27 -4.77 -4.15
N LEU A 5 9.41 -4.58 -5.14
CA LEU A 5 8.15 -5.31 -5.28
C LEU A 5 8.19 -6.11 -6.59
N SER A 6 8.48 -7.40 -6.49
CA SER A 6 8.46 -8.28 -7.68
C SER A 6 7.05 -8.33 -8.28
N VAL A 7 6.92 -8.61 -9.58
CA VAL A 7 5.61 -8.75 -10.26
C VAL A 7 4.69 -9.75 -9.53
N SER A 8 5.24 -10.87 -9.07
CA SER A 8 4.47 -11.87 -8.31
C SER A 8 3.97 -11.33 -6.98
N ALA A 9 4.79 -10.56 -6.25
CA ALA A 9 4.37 -9.94 -5.01
C ALA A 9 3.38 -8.80 -5.28
N ALA A 10 3.61 -7.97 -6.29
CA ALA A 10 2.71 -6.89 -6.69
C ALA A 10 1.30 -7.42 -7.00
N LYS A 11 1.19 -8.56 -7.68
CA LYS A 11 -0.12 -9.21 -7.91
C LYS A 11 -0.80 -9.67 -6.63
N GLN A 12 -0.05 -10.20 -5.65
CA GLN A 12 -0.61 -10.54 -4.33
C GLN A 12 -1.11 -9.29 -3.59
N LEU A 13 -0.36 -8.19 -3.67
CA LEU A 13 -0.77 -6.91 -3.13
C LEU A 13 -2.06 -6.41 -3.79
N ILE A 14 -2.12 -6.43 -5.12
CA ILE A 14 -3.29 -6.03 -5.90
C ILE A 14 -4.52 -6.84 -5.49
N GLU A 15 -4.40 -8.17 -5.44
CA GLU A 15 -5.50 -9.03 -5.03
C GLU A 15 -6.03 -8.68 -3.64
N PHE A 16 -5.12 -8.47 -2.69
CA PHE A 16 -5.50 -8.12 -1.34
C PHE A 16 -6.17 -6.74 -1.28
N ILE A 17 -5.54 -5.70 -1.81
CA ILE A 17 -6.04 -4.32 -1.65
C ILE A 17 -7.39 -4.13 -2.37
N PHE A 18 -7.61 -4.73 -3.54
CA PHE A 18 -8.91 -4.67 -4.22
C PHE A 18 -10.03 -5.42 -3.50
N SER A 19 -9.72 -6.20 -2.46
CA SER A 19 -10.70 -6.79 -1.53
C SER A 19 -10.89 -5.96 -0.26
N THR A 20 -10.39 -4.72 -0.22
CA THR A 20 -10.43 -3.85 0.96
C THR A 20 -11.04 -2.48 0.65
N ASN A 21 -11.22 -1.66 1.68
CA ASN A 21 -11.56 -0.24 1.52
C ASN A 21 -10.38 0.64 1.08
N TYR A 22 -9.17 0.10 0.96
CA TYR A 22 -7.98 0.82 0.51
C TYR A 22 -7.87 0.77 -1.02
N ARG A 23 -6.93 1.55 -1.57
CA ARG A 23 -6.72 1.70 -3.00
C ARG A 23 -5.26 1.56 -3.35
N LEU A 24 -4.96 1.39 -4.64
CA LEU A 24 -3.59 1.31 -5.15
C LEU A 24 -3.33 2.39 -6.18
N ALA A 25 -2.08 2.84 -6.21
CA ALA A 25 -1.53 3.71 -7.24
C ALA A 25 -0.14 3.23 -7.69
N PRO A 26 0.28 3.58 -8.92
CA PRO A 26 1.70 3.66 -9.24
C PRO A 26 2.38 4.70 -8.35
N ASP A 27 3.71 4.62 -8.22
CA ASP A 27 4.49 5.63 -7.52
C ASP A 27 4.25 7.03 -8.14
N GLY A 28 3.65 7.94 -7.36
CA GLY A 28 3.41 9.33 -7.75
C GLY A 28 2.34 9.59 -8.82
N ASP A 29 1.51 8.61 -9.18
CA ASP A 29 0.44 8.75 -10.19
C ASP A 29 -0.97 8.57 -9.59
N GLY A 30 -2.00 8.77 -10.39
CA GLY A 30 -3.40 8.56 -10.03
C GLY A 30 -3.71 7.11 -9.63
N LEU A 31 -4.85 6.94 -8.95
CA LEU A 31 -5.31 5.63 -8.51
C LEU A 31 -5.67 4.73 -9.69
N PHE A 32 -5.38 3.44 -9.57
CA PHE A 32 -5.93 2.44 -10.49
C PHE A 32 -7.46 2.40 -10.37
N ALA A 33 -8.15 2.39 -11.51
CA ALA A 33 -9.60 2.31 -11.57
C ALA A 33 -10.12 0.88 -11.39
N SER A 34 -9.32 -0.12 -11.76
CA SER A 34 -9.68 -1.53 -11.60
C SER A 34 -8.49 -2.43 -11.30
N LYS A 35 -8.82 -3.63 -10.82
CA LYS A 35 -7.85 -4.69 -10.54
C LYS A 35 -7.13 -5.12 -11.83
N GLU A 36 -7.87 -5.25 -12.92
CA GLU A 36 -7.33 -5.67 -14.23
C GLU A 36 -6.32 -4.65 -14.78
N GLU A 37 -6.59 -3.36 -14.57
CA GLU A 37 -5.66 -2.28 -14.93
C GLU A 37 -4.36 -2.39 -14.13
N ALA A 38 -4.46 -2.54 -12.80
CA ALA A 38 -3.30 -2.69 -11.94
C ALA A 38 -2.46 -3.92 -12.30
N ILE A 39 -3.11 -5.06 -12.60
CA ILE A 39 -2.43 -6.28 -13.07
C ILE A 39 -1.73 -6.02 -14.41
N SER A 40 -2.41 -5.38 -15.36
CA SER A 40 -1.85 -5.08 -16.68
C SER A 40 -0.63 -4.15 -16.57
N PHE A 41 -0.68 -3.17 -15.67
CA PHE A 41 0.45 -2.28 -15.40
C PHE A 41 1.67 -3.06 -14.89
N VAL A 42 1.53 -3.89 -13.85
CA VAL A 42 2.68 -4.62 -13.28
C VAL A 42 3.25 -5.71 -14.19
N GLU A 43 2.49 -6.13 -15.20
CA GLU A 43 2.96 -7.04 -16.26
C GLU A 43 3.60 -6.31 -17.45
N SER A 44 3.44 -4.99 -17.54
CA SER A 44 3.96 -4.18 -18.63
C SER A 44 5.46 -3.92 -18.50
N SER A 45 6.07 -3.46 -19.59
CA SER A 45 7.47 -3.00 -19.60
C SER A 45 7.68 -1.67 -18.85
N GLU A 46 6.60 -0.97 -18.50
CA GLU A 46 6.67 0.31 -17.77
C GLU A 46 6.83 0.10 -16.26
N TYR A 47 6.48 -1.09 -15.77
CA TYR A 47 6.64 -1.40 -14.36
C TYR A 47 8.10 -1.59 -13.96
N ASN A 48 8.53 -0.80 -12.98
CA ASN A 48 9.85 -0.92 -12.36
C ASN A 48 9.71 -1.45 -10.93
N PRO A 49 10.16 -2.68 -10.62
CA PRO A 49 10.11 -3.24 -9.27
C PRO A 49 10.80 -2.42 -8.18
N CYS A 50 11.74 -1.54 -8.54
CA CYS A 50 12.41 -0.62 -7.61
C CYS A 50 11.57 0.62 -7.28
N ASN A 51 10.50 0.87 -8.04
CA ASN A 51 9.50 1.90 -7.77
C ASN A 51 8.19 1.17 -7.38
N PRO A 52 8.06 0.74 -6.12
CA PRO A 52 6.94 -0.10 -5.68
C PRO A 52 5.59 0.60 -5.81
N LEU A 53 4.52 -0.20 -5.77
CA LEU A 53 3.16 0.34 -5.72
C LEU A 53 2.90 1.03 -4.38
N CYS A 54 2.05 2.04 -4.41
CA CYS A 54 1.60 2.75 -3.23
C CYS A 54 0.21 2.26 -2.81
N VAL A 55 0.05 1.93 -1.53
CA VAL A 55 -1.24 1.67 -0.89
C VAL A 55 -1.78 2.99 -0.38
N CYS A 56 -2.92 3.41 -0.91
CA CYS A 56 -3.57 4.66 -0.59
C CYS A 56 -4.79 4.42 0.31
N PHE A 57 -4.99 5.28 1.30
CA PHE A 57 -6.09 5.15 2.25
C PHE A 57 -6.66 6.51 2.64
N ASP A 58 -7.96 6.51 2.95
CA ASP A 58 -8.61 7.65 3.59
C ASP A 58 -8.01 7.88 4.98
N THR A 59 -7.89 9.15 5.36
CA THR A 59 -7.64 9.54 6.75
C THR A 59 -8.94 9.84 7.47
N LYS A 60 -8.93 9.92 8.81
CA LYS A 60 -10.13 10.23 9.61
C LYS A 60 -10.75 11.59 9.26
N GLN A 61 -9.94 12.54 8.80
CA GLN A 61 -10.41 13.83 8.30
C GLN A 61 -11.38 13.70 7.11
N GLY A 62 -11.27 12.62 6.32
CA GLY A 62 -12.17 12.27 5.22
C GLY A 62 -11.99 13.09 3.92
N SER A 63 -11.27 14.22 3.97
CA SER A 63 -10.93 15.02 2.78
C SER A 63 -9.47 14.88 2.34
N TYR A 64 -8.69 14.06 3.04
CA TYR A 64 -7.27 13.85 2.78
C TYR A 64 -6.98 12.36 2.65
N TRP A 65 -6.23 12.01 1.60
CA TRP A 65 -5.70 10.68 1.37
C TRP A 65 -4.22 10.69 1.62
N ASP A 66 -3.74 9.60 2.19
CA ASP A 66 -2.33 9.36 2.39
C ASP A 66 -1.94 8.02 1.79
N SER A 67 -0.64 7.77 1.68
CA SER A 67 -0.14 6.57 1.02
C SER A 67 1.19 6.08 1.57
N VAL A 68 1.41 4.77 1.44
CA VAL A 68 2.69 4.13 1.76
C VAL A 68 3.14 3.25 0.60
N SER A 69 4.44 3.21 0.35
CA SER A 69 5.05 2.26 -0.57
C SER A 69 5.10 0.86 0.04
N ALA A 70 4.71 -0.14 -0.74
CA ALA A 70 4.69 -1.54 -0.31
C ALA A 70 5.84 -2.34 -0.94
N THR A 71 6.65 -3.01 -0.12
CA THR A 71 7.73 -3.89 -0.62
C THR A 71 7.69 -5.25 0.07
N PHE A 72 8.31 -6.26 -0.57
CA PHE A 72 8.30 -7.62 -0.06
C PHE A 72 9.64 -8.30 -0.30
N ASN A 73 10.27 -8.79 0.78
CA ASN A 73 11.61 -9.39 0.73
C ASN A 73 11.61 -10.92 0.57
N GLY A 74 10.44 -11.54 0.45
CA GLY A 74 10.25 -13.00 0.39
C GLY A 74 9.63 -13.59 1.66
N GLU A 75 9.71 -12.87 2.77
CA GLU A 75 9.16 -13.31 4.08
C GLU A 75 8.29 -12.22 4.73
N ILE A 76 8.68 -10.95 4.59
CA ILE A 76 8.10 -9.81 5.30
C ILE A 76 7.61 -8.77 4.29
N TRP A 77 6.39 -8.30 4.51
CA TRP A 77 5.81 -7.11 3.90
C TRP A 77 6.22 -5.87 4.69
N GLU A 78 6.72 -4.86 3.98
CA GLU A 78 7.12 -3.57 4.53
C GLU A 78 6.28 -2.47 3.89
N MET A 79 5.75 -1.57 4.72
CA MET A 79 4.96 -0.40 4.34
C MET A 79 5.71 0.84 4.83
N GLU A 80 6.04 1.75 3.93
CA GLU A 80 6.85 2.92 4.25
C GLU A 80 6.30 4.18 3.58
N ASP A 81 6.12 5.23 4.36
CA ASP A 81 6.00 6.59 3.86
C ASP A 81 7.40 7.25 3.91
N TYR A 82 7.88 7.70 2.75
CA TYR A 82 9.18 8.36 2.62
C TYR A 82 9.11 9.88 2.86
N SER A 83 7.95 10.42 3.22
CA SER A 83 7.75 11.84 3.52
C SER A 83 8.43 12.27 4.83
N MET A 84 8.51 13.58 5.05
CA MET A 84 9.04 14.16 6.28
C MET A 84 8.10 13.84 7.45
N GLY A 85 8.50 12.88 8.30
CA GLY A 85 7.66 12.36 9.38
C GLY A 85 7.02 11.00 9.07
N GLY A 86 7.41 10.38 7.96
CA GLY A 86 6.80 9.15 7.46
C GLY A 86 6.86 7.96 8.40
N ALA A 87 5.84 7.11 8.27
CA ALA A 87 5.65 5.90 9.06
C ALA A 87 6.28 4.69 8.38
N TYR A 88 6.77 3.74 9.20
CA TYR A 88 7.29 2.47 8.71
C TYR A 88 6.72 1.33 9.54
N ALA A 89 6.03 0.39 8.89
CA ALA A 89 5.56 -0.83 9.55
C ALA A 89 5.82 -2.07 8.70
N SER A 90 5.80 -3.23 9.36
CA SER A 90 6.01 -4.50 8.70
C SER A 90 5.12 -5.60 9.28
N GLY A 91 4.97 -6.68 8.52
CA GLY A 91 4.19 -7.86 8.89
C GLY A 91 4.50 -9.05 8.00
N THR A 92 4.16 -10.26 8.47
CA THR A 92 4.28 -11.49 7.68
C THR A 92 3.21 -11.58 6.59
N THR A 93 2.14 -10.80 6.71
CA THR A 93 1.07 -10.65 5.72
C THR A 93 0.86 -9.17 5.40
N ILE A 94 0.21 -8.88 4.26
CA ILE A 94 -0.15 -7.52 3.86
C ILE A 94 -1.09 -6.90 4.92
N GLU A 95 -2.07 -7.68 5.40
CA GLU A 95 -3.01 -7.27 6.43
C GLU A 95 -2.29 -6.87 7.72
N ASP A 96 -1.39 -7.72 8.22
CA ASP A 96 -0.61 -7.45 9.43
C ASP A 96 0.21 -6.16 9.30
N ALA A 97 0.87 -5.96 8.15
CA ALA A 97 1.69 -4.79 7.90
C ALA A 97 0.85 -3.49 7.94
N LEU A 98 -0.33 -3.48 7.32
CA LEU A 98 -1.24 -2.32 7.32
C LEU A 98 -1.89 -2.07 8.69
N ILE A 99 -2.26 -3.12 9.41
CA ILE A 99 -2.76 -3.00 10.80
C ILE A 99 -1.65 -2.43 11.69
N ASN A 100 -0.41 -2.90 11.54
CA ASN A 100 0.73 -2.40 12.30
C ASN A 100 1.05 -0.95 11.95
N LEU A 101 0.93 -0.55 10.68
CA LEU A 101 1.08 0.84 10.25
C LEU A 101 0.10 1.74 11.00
N ARG A 102 -1.19 1.39 10.98
CA ARG A 102 -2.22 2.16 11.68
C ARG A 102 -2.00 2.21 13.19
N LYS A 103 -1.46 1.17 13.81
CA LYS A 103 -1.13 1.15 15.25
C LYS A 103 0.00 2.12 15.62
N GLN A 104 0.81 2.57 14.67
CA GLN A 104 1.83 3.58 14.92
C GLN A 104 1.27 5.00 14.95
N CYS A 105 0.10 5.21 14.35
CA CYS A 105 -0.57 6.50 14.38
C CYS A 105 -1.25 6.71 15.74
N ASP A 106 -1.25 7.97 16.19
CA ASP A 106 -2.14 8.38 17.26
C ASP A 106 -3.58 8.29 16.76
N LEU A 107 -4.43 7.52 17.47
CA LEU A 107 -5.82 7.35 17.06
C LEU A 107 -6.65 8.61 17.32
N ASP A 108 -6.13 9.60 18.02
CA ASP A 108 -6.78 10.90 18.14
C ASP A 108 -6.34 11.87 17.03
N ASP A 109 -5.41 11.46 16.15
CA ASP A 109 -4.98 12.22 14.98
C ASP A 109 -5.97 12.08 13.80
N ASP A 110 -6.41 13.22 13.27
CA ASP A 110 -7.27 13.32 12.09
C ASP A 110 -6.59 12.77 10.82
N PHE A 111 -5.27 12.76 10.77
CA PHE A 111 -4.48 12.22 9.65
C PHE A 111 -4.19 10.72 9.80
N CYS A 112 -4.62 10.08 10.88
CA CYS A 112 -4.51 8.63 11.04
C CYS A 112 -5.31 7.91 9.93
N PRO A 113 -4.75 6.83 9.33
CA PRO A 113 -5.49 5.97 8.40
C PRO A 113 -6.81 5.49 9.01
N VAL A 114 -7.87 5.45 8.20
CA VAL A 114 -9.10 4.74 8.57
C VAL A 114 -8.82 3.26 8.79
N GLU A 115 -9.67 2.59 9.57
CA GLU A 115 -9.51 1.16 9.82
C GLU A 115 -9.61 0.35 8.53
N LEU A 116 -8.69 -0.60 8.36
CA LEU A 116 -8.71 -1.54 7.24
C LEU A 116 -9.93 -2.45 7.37
N SER A 117 -10.74 -2.53 6.31
CA SER A 117 -11.94 -3.34 6.23
C SER A 117 -11.90 -4.23 5.00
N ILE A 118 -12.11 -5.53 5.17
CA ILE A 118 -12.22 -6.48 4.05
C ILE A 118 -13.65 -6.44 3.49
N ILE A 119 -13.76 -6.15 2.20
CA ILE A 119 -15.01 -6.06 1.44
C ILE A 119 -15.14 -7.36 0.63
N LYS A 120 -16.06 -8.23 1.05
CA LYS A 120 -16.36 -9.50 0.39
C LYS A 120 -17.22 -9.33 -0.85
#